data_AF-A0A1E7EKD6-F1
#
_entry.id   AF-A0A1E7EKD6-F1
#
_cell.length_a   1.000
_cell.length_b   1.000
_cell.length_c   1.000
_cell.angle_alpha   90.00
_cell.angle_beta   90.00
_cell.angle_gamma   90.00
#
_symmetry.space_group_name_H-M   'P 1'
#
loop_
_entity.id
_entity.type
_entity.pdbx_description
1 polymer ?
#
loop_
_entity_poly.entity_id
_entity_poly.type
_entity_poly.pdbx_seq_one_letter_code
_entity_poly.pdbx_strand_id
1 'polypeptide(L)'
;MGKKSRRHRNKKTGHVAASASATATATATANALVSPYSASSGTNPCYHGSSADKFQPDNEYEKAAQEYIEMYHHIVLNILTIQDVRRVQQSTDIQKKYYEDHINLCSDPQFVRFIFAFCTQQYLESNDFKDESRHKVIYILLQLGIQCRYDTDREKMKKYLRDINTERGIIKVLSRETTSHCNCMNEAKDIAKTMDTDARCSGCKLVFLKATLKFCDGCQHARYHDSDCQRNHWFEHQFDCKGSIRAKAKEAKAKEH
;
A
#
# COMPACT_ATOMS: atom_id res chain seq x y z
N MET A 1 70.11 2.85 7.89
CA MET A 1 69.92 1.57 8.63
C MET A 1 69.56 1.92 10.08
N GLY A 2 68.36 1.60 10.55
CA GLY A 2 67.90 2.07 11.86
C GLY A 2 66.68 1.33 12.41
N LYS A 3 66.97 0.29 13.21
CA LYS A 3 66.23 -0.28 14.36
C LYS A 3 64.69 -0.44 14.25
N LYS A 4 64.29 -1.69 13.98
CA LYS A 4 62.96 -2.27 14.21
C LYS A 4 62.60 -2.22 15.70
N SER A 5 61.44 -1.64 16.04
CA SER A 5 60.85 -1.70 17.38
C SER A 5 59.72 -2.73 17.41
N ARG A 6 59.94 -3.81 18.16
CA ARG A 6 58.94 -4.83 18.51
C ARG A 6 58.00 -4.26 19.57
N ARG A 7 56.68 -4.31 19.34
CA ARG A 7 55.69 -4.14 20.41
C ARG A 7 54.95 -5.44 20.70
N HIS A 8 54.83 -5.66 22.01
CA HIS A 8 54.32 -6.83 22.69
C HIS A 8 52.86 -7.13 22.38
N ARG A 9 52.60 -8.42 22.16
CA ARG A 9 51.29 -9.07 22.11
C ARG A 9 50.82 -9.23 23.56
N ASN A 10 49.72 -8.57 23.95
CA ASN A 10 49.09 -8.80 25.25
C ASN A 10 47.76 -9.52 25.04
N LYS A 11 47.72 -10.76 25.52
CA LYS A 11 46.61 -11.71 25.49
C LYS A 11 45.71 -11.38 26.68
N LYS A 12 44.50 -10.87 26.43
CA LYS A 12 43.48 -10.69 27.47
C LYS A 12 42.26 -11.56 27.13
N THR A 13 42.20 -12.70 27.79
CA THR A 13 41.03 -13.55 27.93
C THR A 13 39.99 -12.82 28.78
N GLY A 14 38.85 -12.49 28.19
CA GLY A 14 37.70 -11.90 28.87
C GLY A 14 36.45 -12.65 28.47
N HIS A 15 36.05 -13.58 29.34
CA HIS A 15 34.74 -14.22 29.36
C HIS A 15 33.71 -13.12 29.67
N VAL A 16 32.77 -12.84 28.76
CA VAL A 16 31.62 -11.98 29.06
C VAL A 16 30.36 -12.63 28.49
N ALA A 17 29.34 -12.63 29.35
CA ALA A 17 28.11 -13.38 29.29
C ALA A 17 27.30 -13.18 27.99
N ALA A 18 26.63 -14.27 27.61
CA ALA A 18 25.53 -14.25 26.65
C ALA A 18 24.43 -13.31 27.18
N SER A 19 24.39 -12.11 26.62
CA SER A 19 23.26 -11.19 26.79
C SER A 19 22.18 -11.63 25.80
N ALA A 20 21.26 -12.46 26.28
CA ALA A 20 20.00 -12.72 25.61
C ALA A 20 19.15 -11.43 25.71
N SER A 21 19.32 -10.53 24.73
CA SER A 21 18.38 -9.43 24.53
C SER A 21 17.09 -10.01 23.98
N ALA A 22 16.12 -10.19 24.86
CA ALA A 22 14.73 -10.44 24.53
C ALA A 22 14.22 -9.30 23.64
N THR A 23 14.06 -9.58 22.35
CA THR A 23 13.37 -8.71 21.41
C THR A 23 11.88 -9.04 21.53
N ALA A 24 11.22 -8.46 22.52
CA ALA A 24 9.79 -8.61 22.76
C ALA A 24 9.13 -7.23 22.79
N THR A 25 9.02 -6.57 21.63
CA THR A 25 8.29 -5.29 21.52
C THR A 25 7.70 -5.04 20.14
N ALA A 26 7.07 -6.05 19.51
CA ALA A 26 6.33 -5.87 18.26
C ALA A 26 4.90 -6.44 18.25
N THR A 27 4.42 -7.03 19.35
CA THR A 27 3.14 -7.78 19.35
C THR A 27 1.93 -6.96 19.81
N ALA A 28 2.11 -5.73 20.30
CA ALA A 28 1.02 -4.95 20.86
C ALA A 28 0.07 -4.31 19.83
N THR A 29 0.49 -4.16 18.57
CA THR A 29 -0.31 -3.49 17.52
C THR A 29 -1.16 -4.46 16.67
N ALA A 30 -0.91 -5.77 16.74
CA ALA A 30 -1.68 -6.76 15.98
C ALA A 30 -3.00 -7.14 16.67
N ASN A 31 -3.07 -7.09 18.00
CA ASN A 31 -4.24 -7.53 18.77
C ASN A 31 -5.43 -6.55 18.74
N ALA A 32 -5.30 -5.38 18.10
CA ALA A 32 -6.39 -4.42 17.96
C ALA A 32 -7.35 -4.74 16.79
N LEU A 33 -7.05 -5.76 15.97
CA LEU A 33 -7.87 -6.14 14.81
C LEU A 33 -9.03 -7.09 15.15
N VAL A 34 -8.98 -7.75 16.32
CA VAL A 34 -10.05 -8.66 16.75
C VAL A 34 -11.11 -7.83 17.49
N SER A 35 -11.90 -7.06 16.74
CA SER A 35 -13.08 -6.42 17.32
C SER A 35 -14.21 -7.45 17.39
N PRO A 36 -14.68 -7.83 18.59
CA PRO A 36 -15.85 -8.69 18.70
C PRO A 36 -17.05 -7.91 18.17
N TYR A 37 -17.63 -8.42 17.09
CA TYR A 37 -18.88 -7.96 16.47
C TYR A 37 -19.81 -7.31 17.49
N SER A 38 -19.88 -5.98 17.48
CA SER A 38 -20.85 -5.26 18.29
C SER A 38 -22.23 -5.57 17.73
N ALA A 39 -22.99 -6.41 18.45
CA ALA A 39 -24.33 -6.81 18.12
C ALA A 39 -25.28 -5.59 18.12
N SER A 40 -25.34 -4.88 17.00
CA SER A 40 -26.33 -3.84 16.74
C SER A 40 -27.70 -4.47 16.51
N SER A 41 -28.74 -3.81 17.02
CA SER A 41 -30.09 -4.37 17.18
C SER A 41 -30.76 -4.79 15.86
N GLY A 42 -31.07 -6.07 15.72
CA GLY A 42 -32.20 -6.58 14.91
C GLY A 42 -32.00 -6.79 13.42
N THR A 43 -30.92 -6.30 12.80
CA THR A 43 -30.63 -6.56 11.38
C THR A 43 -29.49 -7.56 11.25
N ASN A 44 -29.70 -8.62 10.45
CA ASN A 44 -28.64 -9.57 10.10
C ASN A 44 -27.39 -8.80 9.63
N PRO A 45 -26.19 -9.10 10.15
CA PRO A 45 -24.97 -8.40 9.77
C PRO A 45 -24.69 -8.55 8.27
N CYS A 46 -24.27 -7.45 7.63
CA CYS A 46 -23.82 -7.48 6.25
C CYS A 46 -22.34 -7.84 6.18
N TYR A 47 -21.98 -8.83 5.36
CA TYR A 47 -20.60 -9.28 5.16
C TYR A 47 -19.98 -8.73 3.86
N HIS A 48 -20.56 -7.67 3.29
CA HIS A 48 -20.03 -6.88 2.16
C HIS A 48 -19.58 -7.69 0.93
N GLY A 49 -20.17 -8.87 0.70
CA GLY A 49 -19.84 -9.78 -0.42
C GLY A 49 -18.99 -10.99 -0.05
N SER A 50 -18.59 -11.11 1.21
CA SER A 50 -18.05 -12.34 1.81
C SER A 50 -19.14 -13.04 2.65
N SER A 51 -18.76 -14.04 3.44
CA SER A 51 -19.66 -14.86 4.26
C SER A 51 -19.21 -14.93 5.71
N ALA A 52 -20.15 -15.18 6.63
CA ALA A 52 -19.91 -15.14 8.07
C ALA A 52 -18.78 -16.09 8.53
N ASP A 53 -18.68 -17.27 7.91
CA ASP A 53 -17.65 -18.28 8.20
C ASP A 53 -16.23 -17.79 7.89
N LYS A 54 -16.08 -16.85 6.95
CA LYS A 54 -14.76 -16.30 6.57
C LYS A 54 -14.22 -15.29 7.58
N PHE A 55 -15.08 -14.77 8.45
CA PHE A 55 -14.68 -13.90 9.55
C PHE A 55 -14.65 -14.60 10.92
N GLN A 56 -14.74 -15.94 10.93
CA GLN A 56 -14.52 -16.67 12.17
C GLN A 56 -13.02 -16.65 12.51
N PRO A 57 -12.69 -16.56 13.81
CA PRO A 57 -11.30 -16.72 14.25
C PRO A 57 -10.69 -18.01 13.67
N ASP A 58 -9.39 -17.98 13.43
CA ASP A 58 -8.61 -19.09 12.85
C ASP A 58 -8.99 -19.45 11.39
N ASN A 59 -9.80 -18.64 10.71
CA ASN A 59 -10.03 -18.80 9.28
C ASN A 59 -8.73 -18.58 8.49
N GLU A 60 -8.49 -19.42 7.48
CA GLU A 60 -7.30 -19.32 6.63
C GLU A 60 -7.18 -17.98 5.90
N TYR A 61 -8.30 -17.32 5.56
CA TYR A 61 -8.29 -16.02 4.90
C TYR A 61 -7.85 -14.91 5.86
N GLU A 62 -8.37 -14.91 7.09
CA GLU A 62 -7.98 -13.95 8.11
C GLU A 62 -6.50 -14.12 8.45
N LYS A 63 -6.05 -15.37 8.62
CA LYS A 63 -4.64 -15.70 8.85
C LYS A 63 -3.73 -15.17 7.73
N ALA A 64 -4.08 -15.43 6.47
CA ALA A 64 -3.29 -14.95 5.33
C ALA A 64 -3.27 -13.42 5.22
N ALA A 65 -4.36 -12.74 5.55
CA ALA A 65 -4.43 -11.27 5.60
C ALA A 65 -3.52 -10.72 6.72
N GLN A 66 -3.55 -11.33 7.89
CA GLN A 66 -2.70 -10.95 9.03
C GLN A 66 -1.20 -11.16 8.72
N GLU A 67 -0.84 -12.31 8.14
CA GLU A 67 0.53 -12.61 7.71
C GLU A 67 1.02 -11.60 6.66
N TYR A 68 0.14 -11.11 5.78
CA TYR A 68 0.48 -10.04 4.82
C TYR A 68 0.77 -8.71 5.51
N ILE A 69 -0.02 -8.32 6.52
CA ILE A 69 0.20 -7.09 7.29
C ILE A 69 1.56 -7.16 8.00
N GLU A 70 1.86 -8.29 8.64
CA GLU A 70 3.13 -8.51 9.34
C GLU A 70 4.31 -8.46 8.38
N MET A 71 4.21 -9.14 7.24
CA MET A 71 5.19 -9.08 6.17
C MET A 71 5.41 -7.63 5.69
N TYR A 72 4.33 -6.88 5.45
CA TYR A 72 4.39 -5.50 5.00
C TYR A 72 5.08 -4.60 6.03
N HIS A 73 4.71 -4.70 7.30
CA HIS A 73 5.37 -3.98 8.38
C HIS A 73 6.85 -4.33 8.48
N HIS A 74 7.21 -5.61 8.32
CA HIS A 74 8.61 -6.02 8.31
C HIS A 74 9.38 -5.35 7.16
N ILE A 75 8.82 -5.32 5.96
CA ILE A 75 9.43 -4.66 4.80
C ILE A 75 9.55 -3.15 5.02
N VAL A 76 8.47 -2.47 5.41
CA VAL A 76 8.47 -1.00 5.51
C VAL A 76 9.31 -0.49 6.67
N LEU A 77 9.13 -1.06 7.87
CA LEU A 77 9.82 -0.56 9.07
C LEU A 77 11.30 -0.94 9.07
N ASN A 78 11.61 -2.18 8.70
CA ASN A 78 12.98 -2.68 8.84
C ASN A 78 13.81 -2.47 7.59
N ILE A 79 13.24 -2.56 6.39
CA ILE A 79 14.06 -2.68 5.17
C ILE A 79 14.22 -1.33 4.46
N LEU A 80 13.14 -0.58 4.27
CA LEU A 80 13.15 0.62 3.43
C LEU A 80 13.72 1.88 4.10
N THR A 81 13.94 1.87 5.41
CA THR A 81 14.50 3.01 6.16
C THR A 81 16.01 3.19 5.99
N ILE A 82 16.71 2.19 5.40
CA ILE A 82 18.16 2.20 5.21
C ILE A 82 18.47 1.90 3.74
N GLN A 83 19.16 2.82 3.06
CA GLN A 83 19.56 2.70 1.64
C GLN A 83 20.65 1.64 1.42
N ASP A 84 20.36 0.36 1.68
CA ASP A 84 21.25 -0.77 1.45
C ASP A 84 20.68 -1.68 0.35
N VAL A 85 21.45 -1.90 -0.72
CA VAL A 85 21.06 -2.78 -1.84
C VAL A 85 20.73 -4.20 -1.35
N ARG A 86 21.42 -4.71 -0.31
CA ARG A 86 21.14 -6.04 0.26
C ARG A 86 19.74 -6.13 0.86
N ARG A 87 19.24 -5.02 1.40
CA ARG A 87 17.90 -4.92 1.99
C ARG A 87 16.81 -5.01 0.91
N VAL A 88 17.02 -4.40 -0.25
CA VAL A 88 16.08 -4.50 -1.39
C VAL A 88 15.89 -5.95 -1.87
N GLN A 89 16.97 -6.73 -1.92
CA GLN A 89 16.87 -8.15 -2.24
C GLN A 89 16.09 -8.90 -1.15
N GLN A 90 16.39 -8.63 0.12
CA GLN A 90 15.69 -9.26 1.24
C GLN A 90 14.18 -8.97 1.23
N SER A 91 13.73 -7.74 0.93
CA SER A 91 12.30 -7.46 0.78
C SER A 91 11.67 -8.22 -0.36
N THR A 92 12.39 -8.39 -1.46
CA THR A 92 11.91 -9.12 -2.64
C THR A 92 11.73 -10.60 -2.30
N ASP A 93 12.69 -11.19 -1.57
CA ASP A 93 12.63 -12.60 -1.15
C ASP A 93 11.49 -12.85 -0.15
N ILE A 94 11.30 -11.94 0.83
CA ILE A 94 10.20 -12.01 1.79
C ILE A 94 8.84 -11.93 1.09
N GLN A 95 8.69 -10.96 0.18
CA GLN A 95 7.46 -10.79 -0.59
C GLN A 95 7.18 -12.00 -1.48
N LYS A 96 8.22 -12.51 -2.17
CA LYS A 96 8.13 -13.70 -3.01
C LYS A 96 7.67 -14.91 -2.19
N LYS A 97 8.26 -15.12 -1.01
CA LYS A 97 7.90 -16.23 -0.12
C LYS A 97 6.42 -16.19 0.26
N TYR A 98 5.89 -15.02 0.65
CA TYR A 98 4.46 -14.89 0.96
C TYR A 98 3.58 -15.32 -0.23
N TYR A 99 3.86 -14.84 -1.44
CA TYR A 99 3.04 -15.23 -2.60
C TYR A 99 3.19 -16.71 -2.95
N GLU A 100 4.36 -17.32 -2.76
CA GLU A 100 4.56 -18.75 -2.97
C GLU A 100 3.73 -19.57 -1.95
N ASP A 101 3.76 -19.17 -0.67
CA ASP A 101 3.03 -19.84 0.42
C ASP A 101 1.50 -19.67 0.28
N HIS A 102 1.02 -18.58 -0.34
CA HIS A 102 -0.41 -18.24 -0.46
C HIS A 102 -0.95 -18.17 -1.90
N ILE A 103 -0.25 -18.76 -2.89
CA ILE A 103 -0.63 -18.65 -4.32
C ILE A 103 -2.06 -19.14 -4.60
N ASN A 104 -2.47 -20.22 -3.93
CA ASN A 104 -3.81 -20.81 -4.11
C ASN A 104 -4.90 -19.86 -3.60
N LEU A 105 -4.67 -19.21 -2.45
CA LEU A 105 -5.59 -18.21 -1.89
C LEU A 105 -5.63 -16.95 -2.76
N CYS A 106 -4.48 -16.46 -3.23
CA CYS A 106 -4.41 -15.29 -4.10
C CYS A 106 -5.17 -15.48 -5.43
N SER A 107 -5.29 -16.74 -5.88
CA SER A 107 -6.04 -17.10 -7.07
C SER A 107 -7.53 -17.39 -6.79
N ASP A 108 -7.94 -17.48 -5.53
CA ASP A 108 -9.31 -17.75 -5.11
C ASP A 108 -10.15 -16.46 -5.11
N PRO A 109 -11.20 -16.35 -5.95
CA PRO A 109 -12.08 -15.19 -5.96
C PRO A 109 -12.76 -14.90 -4.62
N GLN A 110 -12.98 -15.91 -3.77
CA GLN A 110 -13.60 -15.74 -2.46
C GLN A 110 -12.65 -15.09 -1.45
N PHE A 111 -11.37 -15.42 -1.50
CA PHE A 111 -10.35 -14.73 -0.70
C PHE A 111 -10.25 -13.25 -1.08
N VAL A 112 -10.22 -12.95 -2.38
CA VAL A 112 -10.22 -11.56 -2.87
C VAL A 112 -11.45 -10.79 -2.40
N ARG A 113 -12.64 -11.40 -2.45
CA ARG A 113 -13.87 -10.80 -1.92
C ARG A 113 -13.80 -10.57 -0.41
N PHE A 114 -13.25 -11.53 0.34
CA PHE A 114 -13.01 -11.37 1.77
C PHE A 114 -12.12 -10.17 2.07
N ILE A 115 -11.00 -9.97 1.37
CA ILE A 115 -10.11 -8.82 1.58
C ILE A 115 -10.85 -7.49 1.41
N PHE A 116 -11.64 -7.32 0.32
CA PHE A 116 -12.41 -6.10 0.12
C PHE A 116 -13.54 -5.92 1.14
N ALA A 117 -14.20 -7.02 1.54
CA ALA A 117 -15.23 -7.00 2.57
C ALA A 117 -14.67 -6.62 3.94
N PHE A 118 -13.51 -7.17 4.33
CA PHE A 118 -12.81 -6.85 5.56
C PHE A 118 -12.39 -5.37 5.58
N CYS A 119 -11.78 -4.87 4.50
CA CYS A 119 -11.42 -3.45 4.40
C CYS A 119 -12.63 -2.53 4.48
N THR A 120 -13.77 -2.95 3.90
CA THR A 120 -15.03 -2.20 3.97
C THR A 120 -15.56 -2.14 5.40
N GLN A 121 -15.55 -3.28 6.11
CA GLN A 121 -15.94 -3.35 7.52
C GLN A 121 -15.06 -2.44 8.38
N GLN A 122 -13.73 -2.54 8.23
CA GLN A 122 -12.78 -1.68 8.97
C GLN A 122 -12.99 -0.20 8.69
N TYR A 123 -13.28 0.18 7.43
CA TYR A 123 -13.59 1.57 7.08
C TYR A 123 -14.85 2.07 7.79
N LEU A 124 -15.95 1.32 7.72
CA LEU A 124 -17.22 1.68 8.34
C LEU A 124 -17.11 1.80 9.87
N GLU A 125 -16.31 0.95 10.51
CA GLU A 125 -16.07 1.03 11.94
C GLU A 125 -15.09 2.15 12.34
N SER A 126 -14.26 2.65 11.42
CA SER A 126 -13.24 3.67 11.71
C SER A 126 -13.77 5.10 11.86
N ASN A 127 -15.07 5.33 11.61
CA ASN A 127 -15.70 6.66 11.62
C ASN A 127 -14.96 7.67 10.72
N ASP A 128 -14.85 7.33 9.43
CA ASP A 128 -14.18 8.12 8.39
C ASP A 128 -12.66 8.32 8.60
N PHE A 129 -11.92 7.22 8.77
CA PHE A 129 -10.44 7.23 8.90
C PHE A 129 -9.86 8.05 10.05
N LYS A 130 -10.65 8.40 11.07
CA LYS A 130 -10.13 9.06 12.29
C LYS A 130 -9.12 8.19 13.04
N ASP A 131 -9.18 6.88 12.85
CA ASP A 131 -8.17 5.93 13.31
C ASP A 131 -7.10 5.69 12.23
N GLU A 132 -5.93 6.33 12.40
CA GLU A 132 -4.79 6.17 11.49
C GLU A 132 -4.28 4.73 11.40
N SER A 133 -4.42 3.93 12.46
CA SER A 133 -3.95 2.54 12.46
C SER A 133 -4.81 1.68 11.54
N ARG A 134 -6.14 1.84 11.62
CA ARG A 134 -7.10 1.19 10.71
C ARG A 134 -6.91 1.66 9.28
N HIS A 135 -6.68 2.95 9.06
CA HIS A 135 -6.38 3.47 7.72
C HIS A 135 -5.15 2.76 7.11
N LYS A 136 -4.06 2.60 7.87
CA LYS A 136 -2.88 1.86 7.40
C LYS A 136 -3.19 0.41 7.07
N VAL A 137 -3.94 -0.29 7.93
CA VAL A 137 -4.36 -1.68 7.66
C VAL A 137 -5.21 -1.79 6.40
N ILE A 138 -6.20 -0.91 6.22
CA ILE A 138 -7.04 -0.86 5.02
C ILE A 138 -6.19 -0.65 3.77
N TYR A 139 -5.25 0.30 3.82
CA TYR A 139 -4.36 0.57 2.70
C TYR A 139 -3.51 -0.66 2.33
N ILE A 140 -2.90 -1.30 3.32
CA ILE A 140 -2.06 -2.50 3.13
C ILE A 140 -2.88 -3.63 2.51
N LEU A 141 -4.03 -3.97 3.10
CA LEU A 141 -4.86 -5.06 2.61
C LEU A 141 -5.48 -4.76 1.23
N LEU A 142 -5.79 -3.50 0.93
CA LEU A 142 -6.22 -3.12 -0.41
C LEU A 142 -5.14 -3.33 -1.46
N GLN A 143 -3.85 -3.14 -1.13
CA GLN A 143 -2.77 -3.49 -2.05
C GLN A 143 -2.80 -4.98 -2.40
N LEU A 144 -2.94 -5.86 -1.40
CA LEU A 144 -3.08 -7.31 -1.60
C LEU A 144 -4.30 -7.61 -2.47
N GLY A 145 -5.49 -7.12 -2.10
CA GLY A 145 -6.73 -7.39 -2.84
C GLY A 145 -6.67 -6.91 -4.29
N ILE A 146 -6.06 -5.75 -4.55
CA ILE A 146 -5.86 -5.23 -5.91
C ILE A 146 -4.87 -6.09 -6.70
N GLN A 147 -3.77 -6.52 -6.08
CA GLN A 147 -2.76 -7.38 -6.73
C GLN A 147 -3.36 -8.73 -7.10
N CYS A 148 -4.07 -9.40 -6.18
CA CYS A 148 -4.72 -10.67 -6.44
C CYS A 148 -5.82 -10.55 -7.53
N ARG A 149 -6.61 -9.47 -7.51
CA ARG A 149 -7.75 -9.32 -8.44
C ARG A 149 -7.34 -8.93 -9.86
N TYR A 150 -6.25 -8.18 -10.00
CA TYR A 150 -5.88 -7.50 -11.25
C TYR A 150 -4.49 -7.90 -11.74
N ASP A 151 -3.99 -9.07 -11.34
CA ASP A 151 -2.69 -9.63 -11.76
C ASP A 151 -2.53 -9.71 -13.29
N THR A 152 -3.62 -10.03 -13.99
CA THR A 152 -3.73 -10.15 -15.44
C THR A 152 -4.02 -8.83 -16.15
N ASP A 153 -4.50 -7.80 -15.44
CA ASP A 153 -4.80 -6.46 -15.97
C ASP A 153 -3.90 -5.41 -15.32
N ARG A 154 -2.65 -5.34 -15.79
CA ARG A 154 -1.60 -4.47 -15.24
C ARG A 154 -1.98 -2.99 -15.23
N GLU A 155 -2.73 -2.51 -16.22
CA GLU A 155 -3.11 -1.09 -16.30
C GLU A 155 -4.18 -0.74 -15.27
N LYS A 156 -5.16 -1.63 -15.07
CA LYS A 156 -6.17 -1.48 -14.02
C LYS A 156 -5.55 -1.62 -12.63
N MET A 157 -4.63 -2.57 -12.44
CA MET A 157 -3.87 -2.72 -11.19
C MET A 157 -3.12 -1.43 -10.84
N LYS A 158 -2.28 -0.89 -11.76
CA LYS A 158 -1.56 0.37 -11.54
C LYS A 158 -2.50 1.53 -11.23
N LYS A 159 -3.63 1.61 -11.94
CA LYS A 159 -4.64 2.64 -11.70
C LYS A 159 -5.17 2.57 -10.27
N TYR A 160 -5.56 1.38 -9.80
CA TYR A 160 -6.18 1.24 -8.48
C TYR A 160 -5.15 1.40 -7.35
N LEU A 161 -3.94 0.86 -7.51
CA LEU A 161 -2.84 1.10 -6.59
C LEU A 161 -2.54 2.61 -6.46
N ARG A 162 -2.65 3.36 -7.55
CA ARG A 162 -2.54 4.83 -7.51
C ARG A 162 -3.73 5.46 -6.77
N ASP A 163 -4.95 5.04 -7.07
CA ASP A 163 -6.17 5.59 -6.47
C ASP A 163 -6.14 5.46 -4.93
N ILE A 164 -5.76 4.30 -4.38
CA ILE A 164 -5.73 4.06 -2.92
C ILE A 164 -4.68 4.88 -2.16
N ASN A 165 -3.86 5.71 -2.81
CA ASN A 165 -2.96 6.65 -2.12
C ASN A 165 -3.68 7.87 -1.53
N THR A 166 -5.01 7.93 -1.64
CA THR A 166 -5.86 9.00 -1.11
C THR A 166 -7.09 8.38 -0.46
N GLU A 167 -7.59 8.96 0.63
CA GLU A 167 -8.81 8.49 1.31
C GLU A 167 -9.99 8.40 0.34
N ARG A 168 -10.18 9.46 -0.46
CA ARG A 168 -11.19 9.50 -1.53
C ARG A 168 -11.06 8.32 -2.50
N GLY A 169 -9.84 7.93 -2.86
CA GLY A 169 -9.60 6.81 -3.76
C GLY A 169 -9.81 5.46 -3.10
N ILE A 170 -9.47 5.31 -1.80
CA ILE A 170 -9.82 4.13 -1.01
C ILE A 170 -11.34 3.92 -1.00
N ILE A 171 -12.12 4.96 -0.66
CA ILE A 171 -13.59 4.89 -0.64
C ILE A 171 -14.14 4.48 -2.01
N LYS A 172 -13.59 5.04 -3.10
CA LYS A 172 -14.00 4.67 -4.47
C LYS A 172 -13.69 3.23 -4.82
N VAL A 173 -12.54 2.70 -4.41
CA VAL A 173 -12.20 1.29 -4.64
C VAL A 173 -13.13 0.40 -3.82
N LEU A 174 -13.28 0.63 -2.52
CA LEU A 174 -14.19 -0.15 -1.67
C LEU A 174 -15.63 -0.15 -2.19
N SER A 175 -16.18 1.02 -2.51
CA SER A 175 -17.52 1.14 -3.09
C SER A 175 -17.65 0.36 -4.40
N ARG A 176 -16.66 0.42 -5.29
CA ARG A 176 -16.69 -0.32 -6.56
C ARG A 176 -16.66 -1.84 -6.35
N GLU A 177 -15.83 -2.31 -5.44
CA GLU A 177 -15.62 -3.75 -5.23
C GLU A 177 -16.78 -4.40 -4.44
N THR A 178 -17.56 -3.61 -3.71
CA THR A 178 -18.70 -4.08 -2.90
C THR A 178 -20.09 -3.79 -3.50
N THR A 179 -20.21 -2.92 -4.51
CA THR A 179 -21.50 -2.45 -5.05
C THR A 179 -22.43 -3.55 -5.59
N SER A 180 -21.89 -4.70 -5.99
CA SER A 180 -22.70 -5.82 -6.49
C SER A 180 -23.29 -6.67 -5.37
N HIS A 181 -22.88 -6.46 -4.12
CA HIS A 181 -23.24 -7.29 -2.98
C HIS A 181 -24.05 -6.54 -1.92
N CYS A 182 -23.81 -5.24 -1.75
CA CYS A 182 -24.50 -4.43 -0.74
C CYS A 182 -24.46 -2.93 -1.08
N ASN A 183 -25.26 -2.15 -0.35
CA ASN A 183 -25.34 -0.69 -0.47
C ASN A 183 -24.63 0.06 0.67
N CYS A 184 -23.89 -0.64 1.54
CA CYS A 184 -23.29 -0.06 2.76
C CYS A 184 -22.30 1.08 2.46
N MET A 185 -21.68 1.08 1.28
CA MET A 185 -20.73 2.12 0.85
C MET A 185 -21.37 3.31 0.12
N ASN A 186 -22.69 3.37 -0.03
CA ASN A 186 -23.34 4.44 -0.81
C ASN A 186 -23.15 5.83 -0.20
N GLU A 187 -23.33 5.96 1.12
CA GLU A 187 -23.13 7.23 1.84
C GLU A 187 -21.69 7.72 1.72
N ALA A 188 -20.72 6.85 2.04
CA ALA A 188 -19.30 7.14 1.89
C ALA A 188 -18.93 7.52 0.45
N LYS A 189 -19.51 6.84 -0.55
CA LYS A 189 -19.31 7.19 -1.96
C LYS A 189 -19.82 8.59 -2.28
N ASP A 190 -20.93 9.02 -1.70
CA ASP A 190 -21.47 10.37 -1.89
C ASP A 190 -20.60 11.42 -1.20
N ILE A 191 -20.11 11.15 0.01
CA ILE A 191 -19.10 11.97 0.69
C ILE A 191 -17.84 12.10 -0.17
N ALA A 192 -17.34 10.99 -0.73
CA ALA A 192 -16.17 10.99 -1.60
C ALA A 192 -16.36 11.77 -2.92
N LYS A 193 -17.60 12.07 -3.33
CA LYS A 193 -17.85 12.98 -4.47
C LYS A 193 -17.62 14.43 -4.09
N THR A 194 -17.93 14.81 -2.85
CA THR A 194 -17.75 16.18 -2.35
C THR A 194 -16.35 16.44 -1.80
N MET A 195 -15.59 15.38 -1.49
CA MET A 195 -14.18 15.51 -1.11
C MET A 195 -13.36 16.18 -2.22
N ASP A 196 -12.50 17.11 -1.79
CA ASP A 196 -11.48 17.69 -2.64
C ASP A 196 -10.64 16.60 -3.29
N THR A 197 -10.30 16.82 -4.57
CA THR A 197 -9.42 15.88 -5.26
C THR A 197 -8.00 16.33 -5.04
N ASP A 198 -7.26 15.60 -4.24
CA ASP A 198 -5.84 15.85 -4.05
C ASP A 198 -4.98 15.16 -5.12
N ALA A 199 -3.80 15.70 -5.33
CA ALA A 199 -2.77 15.11 -6.18
C ALA A 199 -1.38 15.51 -5.68
N ARG A 200 -0.39 14.66 -5.95
CA ARG A 200 1.01 14.95 -5.61
C ARG A 200 1.68 15.77 -6.70
N CYS A 201 2.46 16.76 -6.28
CA CYS A 201 3.39 17.45 -7.17
C CYS A 201 4.46 16.47 -7.66
N SER A 202 4.71 16.42 -8.96
CA SER A 202 5.70 15.56 -9.58
C SER A 202 7.13 15.90 -9.16
N GLY A 203 7.43 17.16 -8.81
CA GLY A 203 8.74 17.56 -8.29
C GLY A 203 8.90 17.25 -6.80
N CYS A 204 8.28 18.05 -5.93
CA CYS A 204 8.46 17.95 -4.48
C CYS A 204 7.71 16.79 -3.78
N LYS A 205 6.86 16.04 -4.50
CA LYS A 205 6.06 14.90 -4.00
C LYS A 205 5.05 15.21 -2.88
N LEU A 206 4.94 16.47 -2.47
CA LEU A 206 3.92 16.96 -1.54
C LEU A 206 2.52 16.92 -2.18
N VAL A 207 1.49 16.84 -1.34
CA VAL A 207 0.07 16.76 -1.72
C VAL A 207 -0.52 18.16 -1.83
N PHE A 208 -1.26 18.42 -2.91
CA PHE A 208 -1.97 19.67 -3.16
C PHE A 208 -3.36 19.38 -3.73
N LEU A 209 -4.27 20.35 -3.62
CA LEU A 209 -5.53 20.33 -4.34
C LEU A 209 -5.25 20.21 -5.85
N LYS A 210 -5.81 19.20 -6.51
CA LYS A 210 -5.59 18.93 -7.94
C LYS A 210 -5.92 20.12 -8.82
N ALA A 211 -6.92 20.92 -8.45
CA ALA A 211 -7.31 22.13 -9.17
C ALA A 211 -6.23 23.23 -9.17
N THR A 212 -5.33 23.21 -8.17
CA THR A 212 -4.24 24.19 -8.03
C THR A 212 -2.95 23.78 -8.74
N LEU A 213 -2.83 22.50 -9.12
CA LEU A 213 -1.65 21.99 -9.81
C LEU A 213 -1.67 22.34 -11.30
N LYS A 214 -0.54 22.81 -11.80
CA LYS A 214 -0.29 23.09 -13.22
C LYS A 214 0.25 21.84 -13.92
N PHE A 215 -0.27 21.52 -15.09
CA PHE A 215 0.26 20.43 -15.90
C PHE A 215 1.54 20.87 -16.63
N CYS A 216 2.42 19.91 -16.90
CA CYS A 216 3.52 20.15 -17.83
C CYS A 216 2.97 20.43 -19.23
N ASP A 217 3.30 21.58 -19.80
CA ASP A 217 2.83 22.00 -21.13
C ASP A 217 3.15 20.99 -22.24
N GLY A 218 4.31 20.34 -22.16
CA GLY A 218 4.74 19.34 -23.13
C GLY A 218 3.96 18.03 -23.04
N CYS A 219 4.07 17.30 -21.94
CA CYS A 219 3.48 15.96 -21.85
C CYS A 219 2.01 15.96 -21.41
N GLN A 220 1.54 16.98 -20.68
CA GLN A 220 0.23 17.04 -20.01
C GLN A 220 -0.02 15.87 -19.03
N HIS A 221 1.05 15.27 -18.50
CA HIS A 221 0.98 14.15 -17.55
C HIS A 221 1.52 14.55 -16.17
N ALA A 222 2.74 15.06 -16.11
CA ALA A 222 3.32 15.57 -14.87
C ALA A 222 2.58 16.83 -14.40
N ARG A 223 2.49 17.01 -13.08
CA ARG A 223 1.78 18.12 -12.44
C ARG A 223 2.67 18.78 -11.40
N TYR A 224 2.64 20.09 -11.30
CA TYR A 224 3.50 20.86 -10.42
C TYR A 224 2.68 21.91 -9.67
N HIS A 225 3.05 22.21 -8.43
CA HIS A 225 2.38 23.28 -7.68
C HIS A 225 2.78 24.66 -8.21
N ASP A 226 3.99 24.79 -8.77
CA ASP A 226 4.44 25.99 -9.46
C ASP A 226 5.48 25.67 -10.55
N SER A 227 5.89 26.71 -11.28
CA SER A 227 6.85 26.61 -12.37
C SER A 227 8.29 26.38 -11.87
N ASP A 228 8.62 26.79 -10.64
CA ASP A 228 9.94 26.57 -10.06
C ASP A 228 10.18 25.10 -9.75
N CYS A 229 9.19 24.45 -9.15
CA CYS A 229 9.21 23.02 -8.88
C CYS A 229 9.31 22.21 -10.18
N GLN A 230 8.65 22.65 -11.25
CA GLN A 230 8.80 22.05 -12.58
C GLN A 230 10.22 22.19 -13.12
N ARG A 231 10.81 23.39 -13.05
CA ARG A 231 12.19 23.65 -13.52
C ARG A 231 13.20 22.78 -12.77
N ASN A 232 13.07 22.69 -11.45
CA ASN A 232 13.98 21.90 -10.61
C ASN A 232 13.89 20.40 -10.92
N HIS A 233 12.68 19.88 -11.18
CA HIS A 233 12.46 18.47 -11.54
C HIS A 233 12.70 18.18 -13.03
N TRP A 234 13.00 19.18 -13.85
CA TRP A 234 13.06 19.01 -15.31
C TRP A 234 14.12 18.00 -15.76
N PHE A 235 15.28 17.97 -15.09
CA PHE A 235 16.38 17.07 -15.45
C PHE A 235 16.00 15.59 -15.37
N GLU A 236 15.14 15.22 -14.42
CA GLU A 236 14.58 13.88 -14.27
C GLU A 236 13.42 13.66 -15.25
N HIS A 237 12.51 14.63 -15.35
CA HIS A 237 11.27 14.49 -16.13
C HIS A 237 11.45 14.50 -17.65
N GLN A 238 12.49 15.17 -18.17
CA GLN A 238 12.62 15.45 -19.60
C GLN A 238 12.55 14.22 -20.50
N PHE A 239 13.04 13.06 -20.04
CA PHE A 239 13.06 11.82 -20.82
C PHE A 239 11.64 11.27 -20.99
N ASP A 240 10.89 11.17 -19.90
CA ASP A 240 9.48 10.75 -19.90
C ASP A 240 8.59 11.71 -20.68
N CYS A 241 8.87 13.02 -20.57
CA CYS A 241 8.13 14.06 -21.28
C CYS A 241 8.25 13.87 -22.80
N LYS A 242 9.48 13.72 -23.30
CA LYS A 242 9.74 13.49 -24.73
C LYS A 242 9.11 12.20 -25.23
N GLY A 243 9.15 11.12 -24.44
CA GLY A 243 8.49 9.85 -24.78
C GLY A 243 6.98 10.01 -24.96
N SER A 244 6.33 10.70 -24.02
CA SER A 244 4.89 10.96 -24.05
C SER A 244 4.46 11.79 -25.25
N ILE A 245 5.22 12.84 -25.58
CA ILE A 245 4.94 13.70 -26.75
C ILE A 245 5.01 12.88 -28.05
N ARG A 246 6.04 12.04 -28.19
CA ARG A 246 6.18 11.16 -29.37
C ARG A 246 5.05 10.16 -29.50
N ALA A 247 4.60 9.56 -28.39
CA ALA A 247 3.49 8.61 -28.39
C ALA A 247 2.19 9.27 -28.86
N LYS A 248 1.85 10.45 -28.33
CA LYS A 248 0.67 11.23 -28.76
C LYS A 248 0.73 11.60 -30.24
N ALA A 249 1.90 12.01 -30.74
CA ALA A 249 2.08 12.32 -32.15
C ALA A 249 1.86 11.10 -33.06
N LYS A 250 2.29 9.90 -32.63
CA LYS A 250 2.02 8.66 -33.36
C LYS A 250 0.54 8.30 -33.37
N GLU A 251 -0.14 8.43 -32.24
CA GLU A 251 -1.57 8.15 -32.13
C GLU A 251 -2.41 9.12 -32.98
N ALA A 252 -2.07 10.41 -33.01
CA ALA A 252 -2.73 11.40 -33.86
C ALA A 252 -2.62 11.04 -35.34
N LYS A 253 -1.40 10.69 -35.81
CA LYS A 253 -1.18 10.24 -37.19
C LYS A 253 -1.95 8.97 -37.54
N ALA A 254 -2.07 8.03 -36.60
CA ALA A 254 -2.82 6.79 -36.83
C ALA A 254 -4.34 7.01 -36.98
N LYS A 255 -4.88 8.14 -36.49
CA LYS A 255 -6.30 8.50 -36.62
C LYS A 255 -6.63 9.26 -37.91
N GLU A 256 -5.62 9.71 -38.66
CA GLU A 256 -5.77 10.42 -39.94
C GLU A 256 -5.85 9.46 -41.13
N HIS A 257 -5.62 8.16 -40.92
CA HIS A 257 -5.69 7.08 -41.91
C HIS A 257 -6.90 6.19 -41.66
#